data_AF-S4MDA3-F1
#
_entry.id   AF-S4MDA3-F1
#
_cell.length_a   1.000
_cell.length_b   1.000
_cell.length_c   1.000
_cell.angle_alpha   90.00
_cell.angle_beta   90.00
_cell.angle_gamma   90.00
#
_symmetry.space_group_name_H-M   'P 1'
#
loop_
_entity.id
_entity.type
_entity.pdbx_description
1 polymer ?
#
loop_
_entity_poly.entity_id
_entity_poly.type
_entity_poly.pdbx_seq_one_letter_code
_entity_poly.pdbx_strand_id
1 'polypeptide(L)'
;MPLSHDHIRTTVDTYLARHPHEREQLGVFLAAFDRPTDIASRSTFTGHVTCGAIVVDPLGRVLHVLHLASGKVLAPGGHAEPADESLAAAALRELHEETGIPPQAVAPWPGYETVPFDIDIHDIDAHPGKGEPGHQHFDLRFLFRLHTAAEAPVVLQEEEVGGIEWRPVDRVTSPSLREKLLKLTPETEPERANASALIYNDRGEYLLHLRDYFPDQIWEPGMWSLLGGGREPQDATLEHTVRRELAEEADLDIADLTPFGTEYASDDTGAGVPIAIYAGRWNGDPRELRLTEGVMLAWFAPDDLHRLRIADTTSDLVRRHAASLPANASSTASQSGLSSHEERRPASPHGTVLNVIGVHLYLERPDGTVLLGLRHPDSAFAPSTWHVLAGHCEQESAITCLIREAREEAGLRIERQDVELVHVVHHIDRAGDRPRVGLFFRARAWSGEPELREPDKCTQWKFWDPAALPDNLVFYTRQAIAKIQNGDLYSETGWPA
;
A
#
# COMPACT_ATOMS: atom_id res chain seq x y z
N MET A 1 -22.62 -12.66 40.78
CA MET A 1 -23.99 -13.06 40.34
C MET A 1 -23.94 -13.02 38.83
N PRO A 2 -24.50 -14.01 38.11
CA PRO A 2 -24.48 -13.99 36.65
C PRO A 2 -25.12 -12.70 36.13
N LEU A 3 -24.60 -12.17 35.01
CA LEU A 3 -25.08 -10.93 34.40
C LEU A 3 -26.55 -11.10 34.01
N SER A 4 -27.43 -10.35 34.67
CA SER A 4 -28.87 -10.51 34.48
C SER A 4 -29.33 -9.96 33.12
N HIS A 5 -30.42 -10.52 32.59
CA HIS A 5 -31.12 -9.96 31.42
C HIS A 5 -31.40 -8.47 31.55
N ASP A 6 -31.83 -8.02 32.72
CA ASP A 6 -32.11 -6.60 33.00
C ASP A 6 -30.85 -5.73 32.92
N HIS A 7 -29.70 -6.26 33.39
CA HIS A 7 -28.42 -5.57 33.29
C HIS A 7 -28.01 -5.41 31.82
N ILE A 8 -28.07 -6.48 31.04
CA ILE A 8 -27.75 -6.45 29.61
C ILE A 8 -28.69 -5.50 28.86
N ARG A 9 -30.00 -5.54 29.15
CA ARG A 9 -31.00 -4.65 28.54
C ARG A 9 -30.69 -3.19 28.84
N THR A 10 -30.38 -2.87 30.11
CA THR A 10 -30.02 -1.51 30.53
C THR A 10 -28.77 -1.00 29.81
N THR A 11 -27.76 -1.85 29.64
CA THR A 11 -26.54 -1.53 28.91
C THR A 11 -26.83 -1.22 27.43
N VAL A 12 -27.65 -2.02 26.77
CA VAL A 12 -28.04 -1.82 25.36
C VAL A 12 -28.89 -0.57 25.18
N ASP A 13 -29.84 -0.31 26.08
CA ASP A 13 -30.66 0.91 26.03
C ASP A 13 -29.81 2.17 26.24
N THR A 14 -28.80 2.10 27.12
CA THR A 14 -27.85 3.21 27.33
C THR A 14 -26.99 3.46 26.09
N TYR A 15 -26.56 2.39 25.41
CA TYR A 15 -25.88 2.48 24.12
C TYR A 15 -26.76 3.12 23.04
N LEU A 16 -28.00 2.66 22.89
CA LEU A 16 -28.95 3.18 21.89
C LEU A 16 -29.36 4.63 22.15
N ALA A 17 -29.29 5.12 23.39
CA ALA A 17 -29.47 6.54 23.68
C ALA A 17 -28.38 7.41 23.03
N ARG A 18 -27.16 6.87 22.82
CA ARG A 18 -26.05 7.53 22.11
C ARG A 18 -26.08 7.27 20.61
N HIS A 19 -26.55 6.09 20.20
CA HIS A 19 -26.60 5.64 18.80
C HIS A 19 -28.04 5.29 18.35
N PRO A 20 -28.98 6.27 18.34
CA PRO A 20 -30.39 5.98 18.08
C PRO A 20 -30.67 5.43 16.68
N HIS A 21 -29.80 5.74 15.71
CA HIS A 21 -29.89 5.27 14.33
C HIS A 21 -29.61 3.77 14.18
N GLU A 22 -28.93 3.13 15.14
CA GLU A 22 -28.59 1.70 15.07
C GLU A 22 -29.70 0.79 15.62
N ARG A 23 -30.81 1.36 16.12
CA ARG A 23 -31.91 0.59 16.71
C ARG A 23 -32.51 -0.44 15.77
N GLU A 24 -32.63 -0.10 14.48
CA GLU A 24 -33.15 -1.01 13.46
C GLU A 24 -32.19 -2.19 13.23
N GLN A 25 -30.89 -1.92 13.12
CA GLN A 25 -29.85 -2.95 12.94
C GLN A 25 -29.79 -3.90 14.14
N LEU A 26 -29.97 -3.40 15.36
CA LEU A 26 -29.99 -4.21 16.58
C LEU A 26 -31.34 -4.92 16.84
N GLY A 27 -32.29 -4.87 15.90
CA GLY A 27 -33.65 -5.39 16.09
C GLY A 27 -33.73 -6.86 16.52
N VAL A 28 -32.85 -7.72 15.98
CA VAL A 28 -32.81 -9.16 16.36
C VAL A 28 -32.35 -9.34 17.81
N PHE A 29 -31.37 -8.56 18.25
CA PHE A 29 -30.89 -8.58 19.63
C PHE A 29 -31.95 -8.01 20.58
N LEU A 30 -32.60 -6.91 20.20
CA LEU A 30 -33.70 -6.33 20.99
C LEU A 30 -34.86 -7.32 21.18
N ALA A 31 -35.23 -8.05 20.13
CA ALA A 31 -36.24 -9.10 20.21
C ALA A 31 -35.80 -10.32 21.03
N ALA A 32 -34.49 -10.53 21.25
CA ALA A 32 -33.99 -11.64 22.05
C ALA A 32 -34.31 -11.47 23.55
N PHE A 33 -34.42 -10.23 24.04
CA PHE A 33 -34.77 -9.96 25.43
C PHE A 33 -36.22 -10.30 25.80
N ASP A 34 -37.10 -10.50 24.81
CA ASP A 34 -38.51 -10.87 25.06
C ASP A 34 -38.71 -12.41 25.05
N ARG A 35 -37.62 -13.16 24.85
CA ARG A 35 -37.60 -14.63 24.86
C ARG A 35 -37.30 -15.14 26.28
N PRO A 36 -37.81 -16.32 26.67
CA PRO A 36 -37.55 -16.91 27.99
C PRO A 36 -36.13 -17.51 28.14
N THR A 37 -35.28 -17.40 27.11
CA THR A 37 -33.93 -17.98 27.08
C THR A 37 -32.89 -17.02 27.64
N ASP A 38 -31.95 -17.52 28.43
CA ASP A 38 -30.83 -16.74 28.95
C ASP A 38 -29.86 -16.37 27.81
N ILE A 39 -29.77 -15.09 27.47
CA ILE A 39 -28.93 -14.61 26.37
C ILE A 39 -27.49 -14.39 26.81
N ALA A 40 -27.16 -14.53 28.10
CA ALA A 40 -25.77 -14.55 28.57
C ALA A 40 -25.14 -15.94 28.41
N SER A 41 -25.96 -16.98 28.19
CA SER A 41 -25.48 -18.36 28.09
C SER A 41 -24.98 -18.69 26.69
N ARG A 42 -23.75 -19.20 26.59
CA ARG A 42 -23.19 -19.78 25.35
C ARG A 42 -23.98 -20.95 24.77
N SER A 43 -24.91 -21.54 25.53
CA SER A 43 -25.79 -22.61 25.06
C SER A 43 -27.09 -22.08 24.41
N THR A 44 -27.27 -20.76 24.34
CA THR A 44 -28.42 -20.14 23.70
C THR A 44 -28.12 -19.90 22.22
N PHE A 45 -28.42 -20.90 21.40
CA PHE A 45 -28.16 -20.87 19.96
C PHE A 45 -29.14 -20.02 19.14
N THR A 46 -30.13 -19.38 19.78
CA THR A 46 -30.98 -18.38 19.10
C THR A 46 -30.36 -16.97 19.10
N GLY A 47 -29.13 -16.85 19.60
CA GLY A 47 -28.39 -15.62 19.79
C GLY A 47 -28.00 -15.42 21.26
N HIS A 48 -26.73 -15.11 21.53
CA HIS A 48 -26.25 -14.81 22.88
C HIS A 48 -25.14 -13.76 22.90
N VAL A 49 -24.88 -13.21 24.07
CA VAL A 49 -23.98 -12.08 24.31
C VAL A 49 -22.53 -12.55 24.42
N THR A 50 -21.65 -11.83 23.72
CA THR A 50 -20.20 -11.85 23.89
C THR A 50 -19.70 -10.45 24.26
N CYS A 51 -18.49 -10.37 24.80
CA CYS A 51 -17.87 -9.12 25.22
C CYS A 51 -16.48 -8.98 24.59
N GLY A 52 -16.23 -7.86 23.91
CA GLY A 52 -14.96 -7.57 23.27
C GLY A 52 -14.26 -6.33 23.85
N ALA A 53 -12.92 -6.31 23.80
CA ALA A 53 -12.09 -5.20 24.27
C ALA A 53 -11.42 -4.46 23.10
N ILE A 54 -11.84 -3.22 22.87
CA ILE A 54 -11.18 -2.28 21.95
C ILE A 54 -10.11 -1.55 22.76
N VAL A 55 -8.84 -1.90 22.55
CA VAL A 55 -7.72 -1.25 23.26
C VAL A 55 -7.00 -0.29 22.32
N VAL A 56 -6.92 0.98 22.71
CA VAL A 56 -6.18 2.03 21.99
C VAL A 56 -4.87 2.33 22.72
N ASP A 57 -3.74 2.27 22.02
CA ASP A 57 -2.44 2.62 22.58
C ASP A 57 -2.19 4.15 22.59
N PRO A 58 -1.12 4.64 23.24
CA PRO A 58 -0.79 6.06 23.25
C PRO A 58 -0.50 6.66 21.88
N LEU A 59 -0.24 5.81 20.88
CA LEU A 59 0.02 6.22 19.50
C LEU A 59 -1.25 6.27 18.66
N GLY A 60 -2.41 5.89 19.21
CA GLY A 60 -3.70 5.84 18.51
C GLY A 60 -3.93 4.56 17.71
N ARG A 61 -3.15 3.50 17.94
CA ARG A 61 -3.37 2.17 17.31
C ARG A 61 -4.36 1.35 18.13
N VAL A 62 -5.10 0.51 17.43
CA VAL A 62 -6.09 -0.41 18.00
C VAL A 62 -5.55 -1.83 17.98
N LEU A 63 -5.58 -2.49 19.13
CA LEU A 63 -5.17 -3.89 19.26
C LEU A 63 -6.14 -4.83 18.52
N HIS A 64 -5.57 -5.75 17.75
CA HIS A 64 -6.30 -6.86 17.15
C HIS A 64 -5.59 -8.19 17.41
N VAL A 65 -6.37 -9.27 17.41
CA VAL A 65 -5.92 -10.66 17.47
C VAL A 65 -6.22 -11.38 16.16
N LEU A 66 -5.35 -12.29 15.73
CA LEU A 66 -5.62 -13.24 14.66
C LEU A 66 -6.32 -14.47 15.26
N HIS A 67 -7.65 -14.50 15.16
CA HIS A 67 -8.45 -15.57 15.74
C HIS A 67 -8.37 -16.85 14.89
N LEU A 68 -7.78 -17.91 15.44
CA LEU A 68 -7.43 -19.13 14.71
C LEU A 68 -8.65 -19.88 14.18
N ALA A 69 -9.74 -19.95 14.95
CA ALA A 69 -10.91 -20.72 14.57
C ALA A 69 -11.68 -20.09 13.40
N SER A 70 -11.64 -18.75 13.28
CA SER A 70 -12.35 -18.01 12.23
C SER A 70 -11.45 -17.55 11.09
N GLY A 71 -10.13 -17.53 11.31
CA GLY A 71 -9.14 -16.96 10.38
C GLY A 71 -9.27 -15.44 10.22
N LYS A 72 -10.01 -14.75 11.10
CA LYS A 72 -10.29 -13.32 11.02
C LYS A 72 -9.40 -12.52 11.99
N VAL A 73 -9.21 -11.24 11.68
CA VAL A 73 -8.55 -10.28 12.55
C VAL A 73 -9.61 -9.46 13.28
N LEU A 74 -9.69 -9.60 14.61
CA LEU A 74 -10.77 -9.09 15.46
C LEU A 74 -10.22 -8.40 16.70
N ALA A 75 -11.06 -7.66 17.42
CA ALA A 75 -10.74 -7.27 18.80
C ALA A 75 -10.75 -8.52 19.69
N PRO A 76 -9.89 -8.60 20.72
CA PRO A 76 -9.94 -9.70 21.69
C PRO A 76 -11.28 -9.73 22.40
N GLY A 77 -11.84 -10.92 22.67
CA GLY A 77 -13.17 -11.02 23.22
C GLY A 77 -13.78 -12.42 23.16
N GLY A 78 -14.71 -12.65 24.08
CA GLY A 78 -15.31 -13.96 24.27
C GLY A 78 -16.61 -13.92 25.07
N HIS A 79 -16.94 -15.06 25.69
CA HIS A 79 -18.23 -15.24 26.36
C HIS A 79 -18.20 -14.66 27.77
N ALA A 80 -19.32 -14.16 28.26
CA ALA A 80 -19.43 -13.83 29.66
C ALA A 80 -19.45 -15.10 30.53
N GLU A 81 -18.70 -15.07 31.63
CA GLU A 81 -18.66 -16.12 32.64
C GLU A 81 -19.44 -15.73 33.90
N PRO A 82 -19.94 -16.70 34.70
CA PRO A 82 -20.64 -16.41 35.94
C PRO A 82 -19.82 -15.64 37.00
N ALA A 83 -18.50 -15.66 36.87
CA ALA A 83 -17.56 -14.96 37.74
C ALA A 83 -17.35 -13.48 37.35
N ASP A 84 -17.75 -13.08 36.14
CA ASP A 84 -17.56 -11.72 35.65
C ASP A 84 -18.48 -10.74 36.41
N GLU A 85 -17.91 -9.65 36.92
CA GLU A 85 -18.63 -8.64 37.70
C GLU A 85 -19.46 -7.68 36.84
N SER A 86 -19.09 -7.55 35.55
CA SER A 86 -19.77 -6.74 34.55
C SER A 86 -19.42 -7.24 33.14
N LEU A 87 -20.17 -6.79 32.13
CA LEU A 87 -19.83 -7.04 30.72
C LEU A 87 -18.45 -6.47 30.33
N ALA A 88 -18.08 -5.32 30.88
CA ALA A 88 -16.75 -4.74 30.67
C ALA A 88 -15.64 -5.57 31.35
N ALA A 89 -15.93 -6.18 32.51
CA ALA A 89 -15.00 -7.09 33.18
C ALA A 89 -14.79 -8.37 32.38
N ALA A 90 -15.83 -8.91 31.76
CA ALA A 90 -15.70 -10.02 30.81
C ALA A 90 -14.75 -9.66 29.65
N ALA A 91 -14.93 -8.49 29.01
CA ALA A 91 -14.03 -8.02 27.96
C ALA A 91 -12.57 -7.88 28.43
N LEU A 92 -12.33 -7.40 29.65
CA LEU A 92 -10.98 -7.29 30.23
C LEU A 92 -10.35 -8.65 30.56
N ARG A 93 -11.14 -9.63 30.99
CA ARG A 93 -10.68 -11.00 31.21
C ARG A 93 -10.23 -11.63 29.90
N GLU A 94 -11.06 -11.55 28.86
CA GLU A 94 -10.76 -12.09 27.52
C GLU A 94 -9.53 -11.41 26.91
N LEU A 95 -9.40 -10.08 27.05
CA LEU A 95 -8.17 -9.35 26.68
C LEU A 95 -6.93 -9.97 27.35
N HIS A 96 -7.01 -10.27 28.64
CA HIS A 96 -5.89 -10.83 29.38
C HIS A 96 -5.58 -12.27 28.98
N GLU A 97 -6.61 -13.10 28.82
CA GLU A 97 -6.46 -14.51 28.44
C GLU A 97 -5.85 -14.64 27.05
N GLU A 98 -6.37 -13.89 26.08
CA GLU A 98 -5.93 -13.99 24.68
C GLU A 98 -4.56 -13.35 24.39
N THR A 99 -4.23 -12.26 25.09
CA THR A 99 -3.06 -11.40 24.74
C THR A 99 -2.03 -11.27 25.85
N GLY A 100 -2.35 -11.69 27.07
CA GLY A 100 -1.51 -11.49 28.25
C GLY A 100 -1.52 -10.07 28.81
N ILE A 101 -2.15 -9.09 28.14
CA ILE A 101 -2.26 -7.71 28.64
C ILE A 101 -3.11 -7.70 29.91
N PRO A 102 -2.55 -7.32 31.07
CA PRO A 102 -3.30 -7.44 32.31
C PRO A 102 -4.32 -6.30 32.44
N PRO A 103 -5.47 -6.50 33.12
CA PRO A 103 -6.51 -5.48 33.23
C PRO A 103 -6.03 -4.14 33.80
N GLN A 104 -5.02 -4.14 34.67
CA GLN A 104 -4.41 -2.92 35.23
C GLN A 104 -3.51 -2.15 34.26
N ALA A 105 -3.16 -2.72 33.09
CA ALA A 105 -2.40 -2.01 32.06
C ALA A 105 -3.28 -1.11 31.20
N VAL A 106 -4.60 -1.25 31.31
CA VAL A 106 -5.58 -0.44 30.58
C VAL A 106 -6.52 0.28 31.53
N ALA A 107 -7.08 1.40 31.07
CA ALA A 107 -8.16 2.09 31.75
C ALA A 107 -9.35 2.27 30.80
N PRO A 108 -10.61 2.24 31.29
CA PRO A 108 -11.75 2.60 30.46
C PRO A 108 -11.59 4.00 29.87
N TRP A 109 -12.06 4.20 28.65
CA TRP A 109 -12.10 5.54 28.06
C TRP A 109 -13.11 6.41 28.81
N PRO A 110 -12.82 7.67 29.17
CA PRO A 110 -13.73 8.44 29.99
C PRO A 110 -15.05 8.71 29.29
N GLY A 111 -16.15 8.54 30.02
CA GLY A 111 -17.50 8.52 29.49
C GLY A 111 -17.93 7.19 28.85
N TYR A 112 -17.06 6.18 28.76
CA TYR A 112 -17.34 4.83 28.26
C TYR A 112 -17.03 3.74 29.30
N GLU A 113 -17.07 4.08 30.59
CA GLU A 113 -16.69 3.18 31.68
C GLU A 113 -17.57 1.93 31.79
N THR A 114 -18.85 2.07 31.45
CA THR A 114 -19.87 1.01 31.61
C THR A 114 -20.75 0.85 30.37
N VAL A 115 -20.49 1.65 29.33
CA VAL A 115 -21.30 1.66 28.11
C VAL A 115 -20.43 1.14 26.97
N PRO A 116 -20.89 0.14 26.19
CA PRO A 116 -20.20 -0.31 25.00
C PRO A 116 -19.94 0.86 24.05
N PHE A 117 -18.82 0.80 23.36
CA PHE A 117 -18.48 1.73 22.30
C PHE A 117 -19.09 1.32 20.96
N ASP A 118 -19.22 0.02 20.72
CA ASP A 118 -19.81 -0.57 19.52
C ASP A 118 -20.59 -1.84 19.91
N ILE A 119 -21.68 -2.13 19.20
CA ILE A 119 -22.39 -3.40 19.30
C ILE A 119 -22.46 -4.00 17.90
N ASP A 120 -21.97 -5.22 17.76
CA ASP A 120 -21.95 -5.96 16.50
C ASP A 120 -22.79 -7.24 16.59
N ILE A 121 -23.47 -7.58 15.51
CA ILE A 121 -24.23 -8.82 15.41
C ILE A 121 -23.67 -9.60 14.25
N HIS A 122 -23.11 -10.78 14.53
CA HIS A 122 -22.50 -11.62 13.51
C HIS A 122 -22.86 -13.10 13.68
N ASP A 123 -22.88 -13.80 12.55
CA ASP A 123 -23.17 -15.23 12.50
C ASP A 123 -21.93 -16.05 12.85
N ILE A 124 -22.18 -17.15 13.57
CA ILE A 124 -21.23 -18.20 13.91
C ILE A 124 -21.62 -19.46 13.16
N ASP A 125 -20.66 -20.04 12.45
CA ASP A 125 -20.85 -21.25 11.69
C ASP A 125 -21.20 -22.43 12.59
N ALA A 126 -22.01 -23.35 12.08
CA ALA A 126 -22.31 -24.59 12.79
C ALA A 126 -21.02 -25.40 13.00
N HIS A 127 -20.86 -25.98 14.19
CA HIS A 127 -19.78 -26.89 14.52
C HIS A 127 -20.35 -28.28 14.87
N PRO A 128 -20.66 -29.13 13.87
CA PRO A 128 -21.34 -30.42 14.09
C PRO A 128 -20.62 -31.33 15.08
N GLY A 129 -19.29 -31.28 15.14
CA GLY A 129 -18.48 -32.07 16.08
C GLY A 129 -18.63 -31.69 17.55
N LYS A 130 -19.17 -30.50 17.86
CA LYS A 130 -19.43 -30.01 19.23
C LYS A 130 -20.93 -29.91 19.54
N GLY A 131 -21.80 -30.26 18.59
CA GLY A 131 -23.25 -30.14 18.75
C GLY A 131 -23.76 -28.69 18.76
N GLU A 132 -22.96 -27.74 18.26
CA GLU A 132 -23.30 -26.32 18.22
C GLU A 132 -23.86 -25.99 16.82
N PRO A 133 -25.18 -25.72 16.68
CA PRO A 133 -25.73 -25.26 15.41
C PRO A 133 -25.27 -23.84 15.10
N GLY A 134 -25.43 -23.42 13.85
CA GLY A 134 -25.16 -22.03 13.47
C GLY A 134 -26.06 -21.08 14.26
N HIS A 135 -25.48 -20.01 14.78
CA HIS A 135 -26.14 -19.07 15.69
C HIS A 135 -25.54 -17.67 15.55
N GLN A 136 -26.00 -16.72 16.36
CA GLN A 136 -25.49 -15.35 16.35
C GLN A 136 -24.81 -14.98 17.67
N HIS A 137 -23.76 -14.19 17.58
CA HIS A 137 -23.22 -13.44 18.71
C HIS A 137 -23.75 -12.02 18.68
N PHE A 138 -24.14 -11.52 19.85
CA PHE A 138 -24.42 -10.11 20.13
C PHE A 138 -23.21 -9.56 20.87
N ASP A 139 -22.26 -9.00 20.13
CA ASP A 139 -20.94 -8.66 20.61
C ASP A 139 -20.90 -7.23 21.14
N LEU A 140 -20.83 -7.07 22.46
CA LEU A 140 -20.76 -5.77 23.14
C LEU A 140 -19.29 -5.40 23.34
N ARG A 141 -18.83 -4.37 22.64
CA ARG A 141 -17.41 -4.01 22.60
C ARG A 141 -17.13 -2.78 23.46
N PHE A 142 -16.24 -2.91 24.43
CA PHE A 142 -15.88 -1.87 25.39
C PHE A 142 -14.56 -1.21 25.02
N LEU A 143 -14.45 0.11 25.23
CA LEU A 143 -13.30 0.91 24.83
C LEU A 143 -12.36 1.19 26.01
N PHE A 144 -11.09 0.87 25.81
CA PHE A 144 -10.02 1.03 26.78
C PHE A 144 -8.83 1.76 26.16
N ARG A 145 -8.07 2.47 27.00
CA ARG A 145 -6.77 3.06 26.67
C ARG A 145 -5.65 2.30 27.37
N LEU A 146 -4.55 2.02 26.67
CA LEU A 146 -3.35 1.43 27.24
C LEU A 146 -2.52 2.51 27.97
N HIS A 147 -1.98 2.18 29.14
CA HIS A 147 -1.10 3.07 29.88
C HIS A 147 0.30 3.18 29.22
N THR A 148 0.81 4.40 29.07
CA THR A 148 2.11 4.74 28.44
C THR A 148 3.33 4.05 29.03
N ALA A 149 3.25 3.57 30.28
CA ALA A 149 4.37 2.93 30.98
C ALA A 149 4.40 1.40 30.84
N ALA A 150 3.43 0.80 30.15
CA ALA A 150 3.32 -0.65 30.02
C ALA A 150 4.02 -1.12 28.73
N GLU A 151 5.31 -1.45 28.82
CA GLU A 151 5.86 -2.55 28.00
C GLU A 151 5.27 -3.86 28.55
N ALA A 152 3.98 -4.10 28.29
CA ALA A 152 3.34 -5.33 28.71
C ALA A 152 3.90 -6.46 27.83
N PRO A 153 4.57 -7.48 28.39
CA PRO A 153 4.96 -8.64 27.61
C PRO A 153 3.68 -9.35 27.14
N VAL A 154 3.52 -9.42 25.82
CA VAL A 154 2.39 -10.09 25.19
C VAL A 154 2.64 -11.59 25.28
N VAL A 155 1.72 -12.31 25.92
CA VAL A 155 1.74 -13.77 26.02
C VAL A 155 0.44 -14.25 25.41
N LEU A 156 0.54 -14.88 24.25
CA LEU A 156 -0.63 -15.30 23.49
C LEU A 156 -1.20 -16.61 24.05
N GLN A 157 -2.52 -16.73 24.04
CA GLN A 157 -3.18 -18.03 24.13
C GLN A 157 -3.11 -18.71 22.77
N GLU A 158 -2.07 -19.51 22.55
CA GLU A 158 -1.75 -20.11 21.25
C GLU A 158 -2.85 -21.05 20.72
N GLU A 159 -3.78 -21.53 21.57
CA GLU A 159 -4.93 -22.33 21.14
C GLU A 159 -6.00 -21.52 20.39
N GLU A 160 -6.11 -20.21 20.65
CA GLU A 160 -7.19 -19.37 20.12
C GLU A 160 -6.65 -18.23 19.25
N VAL A 161 -5.43 -17.75 19.53
CA VAL A 161 -4.83 -16.58 18.89
C VAL A 161 -3.51 -16.94 18.20
N GLY A 162 -3.44 -16.68 16.90
CA GLY A 162 -2.25 -16.90 16.07
C GLY A 162 -1.26 -15.74 16.05
N GLY A 163 -1.60 -14.62 16.70
CA GLY A 163 -0.80 -13.41 16.73
C GLY A 163 -1.60 -12.18 17.14
N ILE A 164 -0.90 -11.11 17.50
CA ILE A 164 -1.49 -9.78 17.69
C ILE A 164 -0.99 -8.80 16.64
N GLU A 165 -1.79 -7.78 16.37
CA GLU A 165 -1.42 -6.68 15.49
C GLU A 165 -1.96 -5.37 16.04
N TRP A 166 -1.11 -4.34 16.14
CA TRP A 166 -1.54 -2.97 16.42
C TRP A 166 -1.84 -2.26 15.11
N ARG A 167 -3.12 -1.98 14.85
CA ARG A 167 -3.57 -1.38 13.60
C ARG A 167 -3.91 0.09 13.80
N PRO A 168 -3.50 0.97 12.87
CA PRO A 168 -4.07 2.32 12.86
C PRO A 168 -5.60 2.27 12.69
N VAL A 169 -6.30 3.26 13.23
CA VAL A 169 -7.78 3.29 13.30
C VAL A 169 -8.44 3.05 11.95
N ASP A 170 -7.90 3.64 10.89
CA ASP A 170 -8.40 3.55 9.53
C ASP A 170 -8.20 2.17 8.87
N ARG A 171 -7.40 1.28 9.49
CA ARG A 171 -7.22 -0.13 9.11
C ARG A 171 -8.02 -1.12 9.97
N VAL A 172 -8.82 -0.61 10.91
CA VAL A 172 -9.78 -1.43 11.67
C VAL A 172 -10.78 -2.05 10.69
N THR A 173 -10.93 -3.37 10.73
CA THR A 173 -11.72 -4.14 9.75
C THR A 173 -13.21 -3.78 9.81
N SER A 174 -13.78 -3.63 11.02
CA SER A 174 -15.19 -3.29 11.22
C SER A 174 -15.50 -1.85 10.79
N PRO A 175 -16.38 -1.63 9.80
CA PRO A 175 -16.72 -0.27 9.34
C PRO A 175 -17.38 0.59 10.41
N SER A 176 -18.32 0.05 11.18
CA SER A 176 -19.02 0.80 12.24
C SER A 176 -18.07 1.23 13.35
N LEU A 177 -17.21 0.31 13.79
CA LEU A 177 -16.21 0.57 14.81
C LEU A 177 -15.21 1.62 14.34
N ARG A 178 -14.71 1.48 13.10
CA ARG A 178 -13.78 2.44 12.49
C ARG A 178 -14.37 3.85 12.44
N GLU A 179 -15.62 4.00 11.98
CA GLU A 179 -16.27 5.30 11.91
C GLU A 179 -16.40 5.96 13.29
N LYS A 180 -16.74 5.19 14.32
CA LYS A 180 -16.86 5.69 15.70
C LYS A 180 -15.49 6.09 16.26
N LEU A 181 -14.46 5.27 16.05
CA LEU A 181 -13.09 5.54 16.50
C LEU A 181 -12.52 6.81 15.84
N LEU A 182 -12.79 7.06 14.56
CA LEU A 182 -12.36 8.29 13.88
C LEU A 182 -12.99 9.57 14.45
N LYS A 183 -14.18 9.46 15.06
CA LYS A 183 -14.87 10.57 15.73
C LYS A 183 -14.44 10.76 17.19
N LEU A 184 -13.65 9.83 17.73
CA LEU A 184 -13.18 9.88 19.09
C LEU A 184 -12.05 10.91 19.20
N THR A 185 -12.28 12.00 19.94
CA THR A 185 -11.22 12.97 20.24
C THR A 185 -10.30 12.40 21.32
N PRO A 186 -8.98 12.30 21.09
CA PRO A 186 -8.04 11.95 22.15
C PRO A 186 -8.12 12.97 23.30
N GLU A 187 -8.12 12.53 24.55
CA GLU A 187 -8.06 13.46 25.70
C GLU A 187 -6.71 14.18 25.80
N THR A 188 -5.66 13.58 25.25
CA THR A 188 -4.33 14.15 25.19
C THR A 188 -3.69 13.69 23.89
N GLU A 189 -3.53 14.61 22.94
CA GLU A 189 -2.80 14.32 21.72
C GLU A 189 -1.30 14.16 22.03
N PRO A 190 -0.60 13.23 21.36
CA PRO A 190 0.79 12.97 21.67
C PRO A 190 1.63 14.25 21.48
N GLU A 191 2.51 14.56 22.44
CA GLU A 191 3.42 15.71 22.34
C GLU A 191 4.36 15.60 21.13
N ARG A 192 4.64 14.36 20.67
CA ARG A 192 5.47 14.05 19.50
C ARG A 192 4.65 13.48 18.34
N ALA A 193 3.46 14.02 18.09
CA ALA A 193 2.67 13.67 16.91
C ALA A 193 2.86 14.71 15.80
N ASN A 194 2.91 14.23 14.56
CA ASN A 194 2.85 15.06 13.37
C ASN A 194 1.42 15.07 12.84
N ALA A 195 1.11 16.00 11.95
CA ALA A 195 -0.16 16.03 11.24
C ALA A 195 0.03 16.32 9.75
N SER A 196 -0.69 15.60 8.89
CA SER A 196 -0.60 15.76 7.43
C SER A 196 -1.97 15.80 6.77
N ALA A 197 -2.04 16.51 5.65
CA ALA A 197 -3.26 16.71 4.89
C ALA A 197 -3.34 15.76 3.69
N LEU A 198 -4.39 14.95 3.64
CA LEU A 198 -4.76 14.16 2.47
C LEU A 198 -5.76 14.95 1.62
N ILE A 199 -5.25 15.75 0.70
CA ILE A 199 -6.06 16.68 -0.08
C ILE A 199 -6.47 16.04 -1.40
N TYR A 200 -7.77 16.03 -1.69
CA TYR A 200 -8.33 15.47 -2.91
C TYR A 200 -9.27 16.45 -3.63
N ASN A 201 -9.46 16.23 -4.94
CA ASN A 201 -10.35 17.04 -5.76
C ASN A 201 -11.53 16.24 -6.34
N ASP A 202 -12.42 16.91 -7.06
CA ASP A 202 -13.64 16.33 -7.64
C ASP A 202 -13.36 15.33 -8.75
N ARG A 203 -12.15 15.38 -9.32
CA ARG A 203 -11.68 14.45 -10.35
C ARG A 203 -11.13 13.15 -9.75
N GLY A 204 -11.07 13.04 -8.42
CA GLY A 204 -10.52 11.89 -7.71
C GLY A 204 -8.98 11.85 -7.70
N GLU A 205 -8.34 13.01 -7.88
CA GLU A 205 -6.89 13.15 -7.78
C GLU A 205 -6.49 13.68 -6.41
N TYR A 206 -5.24 13.43 -6.02
CA TYR A 206 -4.66 13.80 -4.74
C TYR A 206 -3.50 14.78 -4.93
N LEU A 207 -3.48 15.83 -4.11
CA LEU A 207 -2.43 16.83 -4.15
C LEU A 207 -1.23 16.27 -3.39
N LEU A 208 -0.12 16.07 -4.09
CA LEU A 208 1.12 15.63 -3.49
C LEU A 208 2.19 16.70 -3.65
N HIS A 209 3.12 16.69 -2.70
CA HIS A 209 4.26 17.59 -2.61
C HIS A 209 5.54 16.81 -2.88
N LEU A 210 6.36 17.29 -3.82
CA LEU A 210 7.71 16.77 -4.01
C LEU A 210 8.65 17.47 -3.04
N ARG A 211 9.15 16.72 -2.07
CA ARG A 211 10.07 17.22 -1.04
C ARG A 211 11.39 17.67 -1.64
N ASP A 212 12.05 18.61 -0.97
CA ASP A 212 13.42 19.01 -1.31
C ASP A 212 14.38 17.80 -1.27
N TYR A 213 15.54 17.93 -1.93
CA TYR A 213 16.59 16.92 -1.84
C TYR A 213 17.71 17.37 -0.91
N PHE A 214 17.42 17.39 0.39
CA PHE A 214 18.40 17.64 1.45
C PHE A 214 18.65 16.36 2.28
N PRO A 215 19.51 15.44 1.79
CA PRO A 215 19.84 14.24 2.52
C PRO A 215 20.38 14.55 3.92
N ASP A 216 20.00 13.72 4.89
CA ASP A 216 20.36 13.81 6.31
C ASP A 216 19.85 15.06 7.05
N GLN A 217 19.01 15.89 6.41
CA GLN A 217 18.39 17.07 7.02
C GLN A 217 16.88 17.00 7.07
N ILE A 218 16.27 16.33 6.09
CA ILE A 218 14.82 16.15 6.03
C ILE A 218 14.48 14.68 5.83
N TRP A 219 13.29 14.31 6.30
CA TRP A 219 12.73 12.98 6.08
C TRP A 219 12.51 12.72 4.59
N GLU A 220 12.88 11.53 4.09
CA GLU A 220 12.59 11.05 2.73
C GLU A 220 12.87 12.09 1.61
N PRO A 221 14.12 12.57 1.48
CA PRO A 221 14.48 13.63 0.53
C PRO A 221 14.19 13.21 -0.91
N GLY A 222 13.55 14.11 -1.67
CA GLY A 222 13.14 13.91 -3.05
C GLY A 222 12.07 12.83 -3.27
N MET A 223 11.24 12.57 -2.25
CA MET A 223 10.05 11.73 -2.36
C MET A 223 8.80 12.62 -2.51
N TRP A 224 7.75 12.09 -3.14
CA TRP A 224 6.42 12.66 -3.08
C TRP A 224 5.78 12.31 -1.74
N SER A 225 5.19 13.30 -1.06
CA SER A 225 4.51 13.12 0.22
C SER A 225 3.24 13.97 0.31
N LEU A 226 2.50 13.80 1.40
CA LEU A 226 1.47 14.76 1.81
C LEU A 226 2.14 16.04 2.34
N LEU A 227 1.40 17.15 2.34
CA LEU A 227 1.75 18.37 3.06
C LEU A 227 1.49 18.19 4.56
N GLY A 228 2.32 18.81 5.40
CA GLY A 228 2.18 18.74 6.85
C GLY A 228 3.50 18.56 7.59
N GLY A 229 3.43 18.62 8.91
CA GLY A 229 4.60 18.77 9.76
C GLY A 229 4.37 18.41 11.21
N GLY A 230 5.36 18.74 12.03
CA GLY A 230 5.38 18.42 13.46
C GLY A 230 4.54 19.39 14.28
N ARG A 231 3.99 18.91 15.39
CA ARG A 231 3.27 19.77 16.32
C ARG A 231 4.20 20.78 16.99
N GLU A 232 3.81 22.05 16.97
CA GLU A 232 4.50 23.13 17.67
C GLU A 232 3.82 23.48 19.02
N PRO A 233 4.52 24.12 19.98
CA PRO A 233 3.97 24.41 21.31
C PRO A 233 2.69 25.27 21.31
N GLN A 234 2.49 26.10 20.28
CA GLN A 234 1.29 26.91 20.10
C GLN A 234 0.11 26.16 19.49
N ASP A 235 0.33 24.96 18.95
CA ASP A 235 -0.72 24.18 18.32
C ASP A 235 -1.61 23.55 19.40
N ALA A 236 -2.84 24.09 19.51
CA ALA A 236 -3.82 23.61 20.47
C ALA A 236 -4.27 22.17 20.18
N THR A 237 -4.31 21.77 18.90
CA THR A 237 -4.64 20.42 18.43
C THR A 237 -3.84 20.08 17.17
N LEU A 238 -3.79 18.81 16.78
CA LEU A 238 -3.18 18.34 15.53
C LEU A 238 -3.92 18.86 14.29
N GLU A 239 -5.22 19.18 14.41
CA GLU A 239 -5.94 19.91 13.37
C GLU A 239 -5.36 21.32 13.19
N HIS A 240 -5.04 22.03 14.28
CA HIS A 240 -4.36 23.32 14.20
C HIS A 240 -2.96 23.18 13.59
N THR A 241 -2.23 22.11 13.94
CA THR A 241 -0.93 21.79 13.32
C THR A 241 -1.06 21.69 11.80
N VAL A 242 -1.90 20.78 11.28
CA VAL A 242 -2.01 20.61 9.81
C VAL A 242 -2.52 21.88 9.11
N ARG A 243 -3.42 22.65 9.74
CA ARG A 243 -3.90 23.93 9.18
C ARG A 243 -2.78 24.97 9.09
N ARG A 244 -1.94 25.07 10.12
CA ARG A 244 -0.77 25.95 10.13
C ARG A 244 0.20 25.55 9.02
N GLU A 245 0.55 24.27 8.94
CA GLU A 245 1.47 23.75 7.93
C GLU A 245 0.96 24.02 6.50
N LEU A 246 -0.31 23.78 6.22
CA LEU A 246 -0.90 24.09 4.89
C LEU A 246 -0.82 25.58 4.54
N ALA A 247 -1.03 26.47 5.51
CA ALA A 247 -0.94 27.90 5.31
C ALA A 247 0.51 28.37 5.12
N GLU A 248 1.44 27.84 5.91
CA GLU A 248 2.86 28.20 5.88
C GLU A 248 3.58 27.64 4.65
N GLU A 249 3.35 26.36 4.32
CA GLU A 249 4.04 25.65 3.24
C GLU A 249 3.47 25.99 1.85
N ALA A 250 2.15 26.16 1.74
CA ALA A 250 1.47 26.22 0.44
C ALA A 250 0.47 27.38 0.27
N ASP A 251 0.32 28.28 1.26
CA ASP A 251 -0.71 29.35 1.27
C ASP A 251 -2.13 28.78 1.07
N LEU A 252 -2.38 27.61 1.66
CA LEU A 252 -3.59 26.84 1.46
C LEU A 252 -4.47 26.84 2.72
N ASP A 253 -5.72 27.27 2.56
CA ASP A 253 -6.76 27.17 3.59
C ASP A 253 -7.89 26.25 3.11
N ILE A 254 -8.07 25.12 3.80
CA ILE A 254 -9.13 24.15 3.53
C ILE A 254 -10.08 24.16 4.72
N ALA A 255 -11.30 24.67 4.52
CA ALA A 255 -12.30 24.76 5.58
C ALA A 255 -12.65 23.38 6.16
N ASP A 256 -12.93 22.41 5.29
CA ASP A 256 -13.46 21.10 5.65
C ASP A 256 -12.36 20.03 5.76
N LEU A 257 -11.45 20.20 6.73
CA LEU A 257 -10.52 19.14 7.13
C LEU A 257 -11.20 18.22 8.14
N THR A 258 -11.22 16.92 7.84
CA THR A 258 -11.80 15.88 8.70
C THR A 258 -10.78 14.81 9.03
N PRO A 259 -10.71 14.34 10.29
CA PRO A 259 -9.87 13.21 10.65
C PRO A 259 -10.16 12.00 9.77
N PHE A 260 -9.12 11.43 9.16
CA PHE A 260 -9.24 10.27 8.28
C PHE A 260 -8.53 9.02 8.83
N GLY A 261 -7.38 9.20 9.48
CA GLY A 261 -6.60 8.07 9.99
C GLY A 261 -5.30 8.50 10.66
N THR A 262 -4.45 7.52 10.95
CA THR A 262 -3.12 7.73 11.51
C THR A 262 -2.12 6.91 10.70
N GLU A 263 -1.05 7.53 10.23
CA GLU A 263 0.10 6.82 9.64
C GLU A 263 1.28 6.85 10.61
N TYR A 264 2.30 6.03 10.33
CA TYR A 264 3.50 5.95 11.14
C TYR A 264 4.73 6.13 10.30
N ALA A 265 5.67 6.88 10.84
CA ALA A 265 6.97 7.10 10.23
C ALA A 265 8.05 6.74 11.26
N SER A 266 9.12 6.05 10.86
CA SER A 266 10.23 5.67 11.75
C SER A 266 11.23 6.80 11.99
N ASP A 267 11.36 7.30 13.22
CA ASP A 267 12.40 8.30 13.54
C ASP A 267 13.82 7.75 13.43
N ASP A 268 14.82 8.61 13.63
CA ASP A 268 16.25 8.27 13.58
C ASP A 268 16.65 7.15 14.59
N THR A 269 15.83 6.90 15.61
CA THR A 269 16.04 5.86 16.62
C THR A 269 15.31 4.55 16.28
N GLY A 270 14.53 4.55 15.19
CA GLY A 270 13.66 3.45 14.77
C GLY A 270 12.32 3.41 15.52
N ALA A 271 11.99 4.40 16.34
CA ALA A 271 10.71 4.49 17.01
C ALA A 271 9.65 5.09 16.07
N GLY A 272 8.45 4.51 16.07
CA GLY A 272 7.34 4.99 15.24
C GLY A 272 6.78 6.31 15.77
N VAL A 273 6.82 7.36 14.94
CA VAL A 273 6.19 8.65 15.17
C VAL A 273 4.80 8.64 14.53
N PRO A 274 3.71 8.89 15.29
CA PRO A 274 2.37 8.95 14.74
C PRO A 274 2.17 10.22 13.92
N ILE A 275 1.55 10.07 12.76
CA ILE A 275 1.14 11.16 11.87
C ILE A 275 -0.39 11.13 11.75
N ALA A 276 -1.09 12.10 12.34
CA ALA A 276 -2.53 12.23 12.17
C ALA A 276 -2.86 12.72 10.75
N ILE A 277 -3.73 12.00 10.06
CA ILE A 277 -4.13 12.31 8.69
C ILE A 277 -5.49 12.98 8.70
N TYR A 278 -5.54 14.19 8.12
CA TYR A 278 -6.77 14.94 7.90
C TYR A 278 -7.08 14.98 6.40
N ALA A 279 -8.25 14.46 6.01
CA ALA A 279 -8.70 14.53 4.63
C ALA A 279 -9.45 15.84 4.38
N GLY A 280 -9.19 16.47 3.23
CA GLY A 280 -9.82 17.73 2.84
C GLY A 280 -10.04 17.82 1.34
N ARG A 281 -11.12 18.48 0.95
CA ARG A 281 -11.48 18.66 -0.46
C ARG A 281 -11.04 20.03 -0.97
N TRP A 282 -10.30 20.06 -2.08
CA TRP A 282 -9.86 21.29 -2.73
C TRP A 282 -9.71 21.11 -4.24
N ASN A 283 -10.14 22.09 -5.04
CA ASN A 283 -10.24 21.99 -6.51
C ASN A 283 -9.38 23.00 -7.28
N GLY A 284 -8.49 23.72 -6.59
CA GLY A 284 -7.67 24.74 -7.24
C GLY A 284 -6.51 24.17 -8.06
N ASP A 285 -5.73 25.08 -8.65
CA ASP A 285 -4.55 24.76 -9.45
C ASP A 285 -3.29 24.78 -8.57
N PRO A 286 -2.57 23.66 -8.41
CA PRO A 286 -1.36 23.59 -7.59
C PRO A 286 -0.27 24.57 -8.04
N ARG A 287 -0.28 24.97 -9.32
CA ARG A 287 0.70 25.90 -9.90
C ARG A 287 0.49 27.35 -9.46
N GLU A 288 -0.68 27.66 -8.91
CA GLU A 288 -1.01 28.99 -8.38
C GLU A 288 -0.63 29.13 -6.90
N LEU A 289 -0.35 28.02 -6.22
CA LEU A 289 0.05 28.00 -4.82
C LEU A 289 1.50 28.46 -4.65
N ARG A 290 1.75 29.21 -3.57
CA ARG A 290 3.09 29.66 -3.20
C ARG A 290 3.72 28.62 -2.29
N LEU A 291 4.55 27.77 -2.89
CA LEU A 291 5.31 26.77 -2.17
C LEU A 291 6.54 27.42 -1.50
N THR A 292 6.62 27.36 -0.17
CA THR A 292 7.76 27.88 0.62
C THR A 292 8.78 26.80 0.97
N GLU A 293 8.34 25.55 1.07
CA GLU A 293 9.17 24.36 1.33
C GLU A 293 8.95 23.30 0.23
N GLY A 294 10.02 22.65 -0.25
CA GLY A 294 10.01 21.65 -1.32
C GLY A 294 9.93 22.18 -2.75
N VAL A 295 9.80 21.25 -3.70
CA VAL A 295 10.11 21.50 -5.13
C VAL A 295 8.88 21.82 -5.96
N MET A 296 7.79 21.07 -5.77
CA MET A 296 6.55 21.27 -6.53
C MET A 296 5.34 20.61 -5.89
N LEU A 297 4.16 21.12 -6.24
CA LEU A 297 2.87 20.49 -5.97
C LEU A 297 2.25 20.00 -7.27
N ALA A 298 1.65 18.82 -7.26
CA ALA A 298 0.94 18.28 -8.41
C ALA A 298 -0.20 17.35 -8.02
N TRP A 299 -1.19 17.26 -8.91
CA TRP A 299 -2.31 16.34 -8.81
C TRP A 299 -1.93 14.96 -9.37
N PHE A 300 -2.27 13.90 -8.63
CA PHE A 300 -2.08 12.52 -9.08
C PHE A 300 -3.33 11.67 -8.85
N ALA A 301 -3.73 10.90 -9.86
CA ALA A 301 -4.72 9.85 -9.66
C ALA A 301 -4.11 8.69 -8.84
N PRO A 302 -4.90 7.99 -8.00
CA PRO A 302 -4.43 6.82 -7.25
C PRO A 302 -3.73 5.77 -8.12
N ASP A 303 -4.19 5.58 -9.36
CA ASP A 303 -3.61 4.63 -10.29
C ASP A 303 -2.23 5.03 -10.81
N ASP A 304 -1.85 6.31 -10.76
CA ASP A 304 -0.55 6.79 -11.22
C ASP A 304 0.53 6.77 -10.13
N LEU A 305 0.17 6.55 -8.86
CA LEU A 305 1.12 6.59 -7.73
C LEU A 305 2.28 5.60 -7.85
N HIS A 306 2.08 4.46 -8.53
CA HIS A 306 3.13 3.47 -8.78
C HIS A 306 4.30 4.00 -9.63
N ARG A 307 4.13 5.15 -10.27
CA ARG A 307 5.15 5.82 -11.09
C ARG A 307 5.96 6.83 -10.29
N LEU A 308 5.52 7.16 -9.08
CA LEU A 308 6.14 8.17 -8.24
C LEU A 308 7.13 7.52 -7.30
N ARG A 309 8.16 8.28 -6.91
CA ARG A 309 9.00 7.95 -5.77
C ARG A 309 8.24 8.39 -4.52
N ILE A 310 7.38 7.52 -3.99
CA ILE A 310 6.46 7.77 -2.88
C ILE A 310 6.54 6.62 -1.89
N ALA A 311 6.33 6.88 -0.60
CA ALA A 311 6.29 5.82 0.40
C ALA A 311 5.09 4.89 0.17
N ASP A 312 5.30 3.57 0.30
CA ASP A 312 4.22 2.57 0.13
C ASP A 312 3.05 2.84 1.07
N THR A 313 3.32 3.26 2.31
CA THR A 313 2.31 3.66 3.30
C THR A 313 1.43 4.81 2.82
N THR A 314 2.02 5.83 2.19
CA THR A 314 1.28 6.97 1.63
C THR A 314 0.48 6.55 0.39
N SER A 315 1.05 5.71 -0.49
CA SER A 315 0.34 5.16 -1.64
C SER A 315 -0.90 4.36 -1.22
N ASP A 316 -0.75 3.50 -0.20
CA ASP A 316 -1.83 2.73 0.38
C ASP A 316 -2.89 3.62 1.04
N LEU A 317 -2.49 4.64 1.79
CA LEU A 317 -3.38 5.64 2.39
C LEU A 317 -4.29 6.31 1.34
N VAL A 318 -3.70 6.78 0.24
CA VAL A 318 -4.45 7.41 -0.87
C VAL A 318 -5.46 6.44 -1.47
N ARG A 319 -5.06 5.19 -1.74
CA ARG A 319 -5.96 4.16 -2.30
C ARG A 319 -7.11 3.83 -1.35
N ARG A 320 -6.84 3.75 -0.04
CA ARG A 320 -7.86 3.49 0.99
C ARG A 320 -8.88 4.62 1.08
N HIS A 321 -8.42 5.88 1.04
CA HIS A 321 -9.32 7.03 0.98
C HIS A 321 -10.13 7.05 -0.32
N ALA A 322 -9.51 6.77 -1.47
CA ALA A 322 -10.23 6.72 -2.74
C ALA A 322 -11.34 5.67 -2.75
N ALA A 323 -11.11 4.53 -2.11
CA ALA A 323 -12.10 3.46 -1.97
C ALA A 323 -13.24 3.76 -0.97
N SER A 324 -13.04 4.71 -0.03
CA SER A 324 -14.07 5.09 0.94
C SER A 324 -15.04 6.16 0.41
N LEU A 325 -14.69 6.86 -0.67
CA LEU A 325 -15.56 7.86 -1.29
C LEU A 325 -16.77 7.19 -2.00
N PRO A 326 -17.98 7.74 -1.87
CA PRO A 326 -19.16 7.19 -2.54
C PRO A 326 -19.01 7.23 -4.05
N ALA A 327 -19.33 6.11 -4.72
CA ALA A 327 -19.38 6.04 -6.18
C ALA A 327 -20.44 7.03 -6.71
N ASN A 328 -20.02 8.14 -7.31
CA ASN A 328 -20.93 9.17 -7.78
C ASN A 328 -21.93 8.63 -8.81
N ALA A 329 -23.22 8.71 -8.46
CA ALA A 329 -24.36 8.46 -9.32
C ALA A 329 -24.51 9.58 -10.36
N SER A 330 -24.26 9.28 -11.64
CA SER A 330 -25.10 9.67 -12.80
C SER A 330 -24.33 9.46 -14.10
N SER A 331 -24.55 8.30 -14.70
CA SER A 331 -24.52 8.15 -16.15
C SER A 331 -25.90 8.54 -16.68
N THR A 332 -25.98 9.55 -17.54
CA THR A 332 -26.98 9.73 -18.63
C THR A 332 -26.86 11.13 -19.24
N ALA A 333 -26.26 11.22 -20.43
CA ALA A 333 -26.72 12.10 -21.51
C ALA A 333 -25.93 11.80 -22.80
N SER A 334 -26.64 11.32 -23.81
CA SER A 334 -26.20 11.07 -25.17
C SER A 334 -26.16 12.36 -26.02
N GLN A 335 -25.05 12.52 -26.75
CA GLN A 335 -24.87 13.09 -28.11
C GLN A 335 -25.53 14.44 -28.48
N SER A 336 -24.69 15.49 -28.65
CA SER A 336 -24.43 16.18 -29.94
C SER A 336 -23.45 17.37 -29.76
N GLY A 337 -22.49 17.53 -30.69
CA GLY A 337 -21.23 18.32 -30.58
C GLY A 337 -21.35 19.85 -30.54
N LEU A 338 -20.30 20.64 -30.30
CA LEU A 338 -18.90 20.53 -30.77
C LEU A 338 -17.85 21.16 -29.81
N SER A 339 -16.75 20.42 -29.64
CA SER A 339 -15.31 20.77 -29.44
C SER A 339 -14.82 21.82 -28.43
N SER A 340 -14.13 21.33 -27.40
CA SER A 340 -12.70 21.62 -27.14
C SER A 340 -12.05 20.46 -26.35
N HIS A 341 -11.09 19.77 -26.99
CA HIS A 341 -10.26 18.63 -26.55
C HIS A 341 -9.44 18.96 -25.28
N GLU A 342 -9.01 18.06 -24.39
CA GLU A 342 -8.49 16.68 -24.50
C GLU A 342 -9.02 15.80 -23.34
N GLU A 343 -9.89 14.81 -23.59
CA GLU A 343 -9.60 13.38 -23.83
C GLU A 343 -8.93 12.62 -22.66
N ARG A 344 -9.75 11.81 -21.96
CA ARG A 344 -9.29 10.55 -21.34
C ARG A 344 -8.38 9.84 -22.36
N ARG A 345 -7.13 9.55 -22.01
CA ARG A 345 -6.35 8.63 -22.86
C ARG A 345 -7.09 7.29 -22.85
N PRO A 346 -7.56 6.81 -24.02
CA PRO A 346 -8.07 5.45 -24.11
C PRO A 346 -6.91 4.50 -23.78
N ALA A 347 -7.23 3.29 -23.30
CA ALA A 347 -6.31 2.16 -23.49
C ALA A 347 -5.84 2.23 -24.95
N SER A 348 -4.53 2.10 -25.16
CA SER A 348 -3.81 2.55 -26.35
C SER A 348 -4.63 2.47 -27.64
N PRO A 349 -4.58 3.49 -28.53
CA PRO A 349 -5.42 3.59 -29.73
C PRO A 349 -5.63 2.24 -30.43
N HIS A 350 -6.84 1.99 -30.94
CA HIS A 350 -7.17 0.72 -31.62
C HIS A 350 -6.10 0.38 -32.66
N GLY A 351 -5.49 -0.80 -32.54
CA GLY A 351 -4.33 -1.21 -33.35
C GLY A 351 -2.96 -1.01 -32.70
N THR A 352 -2.87 -0.46 -31.49
CA THR A 352 -1.60 -0.39 -30.75
C THR A 352 -1.16 -1.78 -30.31
N VAL A 353 0.11 -2.10 -30.56
CA VAL A 353 0.72 -3.39 -30.23
C VAL A 353 1.81 -3.21 -29.17
N LEU A 354 1.78 -4.07 -28.15
CA LEU A 354 2.85 -4.12 -27.16
C LEU A 354 4.13 -4.64 -27.80
N ASN A 355 5.23 -3.93 -27.58
CA ASN A 355 6.55 -4.30 -28.02
C ASN A 355 7.34 -4.94 -26.89
N VAL A 356 8.06 -6.03 -27.17
CA VAL A 356 9.04 -6.57 -26.21
C VAL A 356 10.32 -5.74 -26.28
N ILE A 357 10.84 -5.32 -25.12
CA ILE A 357 12.10 -4.58 -25.05
C ILE A 357 13.26 -5.56 -24.82
N GLY A 358 14.22 -5.57 -25.74
CA GLY A 358 15.48 -6.30 -25.57
C GLY A 358 16.64 -5.31 -25.47
N VAL A 359 17.60 -5.56 -24.58
CA VAL A 359 18.80 -4.74 -24.46
C VAL A 359 19.99 -5.51 -25.03
N HIS A 360 20.89 -4.79 -25.70
CA HIS A 360 22.01 -5.36 -26.41
C HIS A 360 23.27 -4.57 -26.08
N LEU A 361 24.35 -5.26 -25.72
CA LEU A 361 25.64 -4.65 -25.45
C LEU A 361 26.50 -4.65 -26.72
N TYR A 362 26.73 -3.45 -27.25
CA TYR A 362 27.75 -3.20 -28.26
C TYR A 362 29.07 -2.87 -27.55
N LEU A 363 29.84 -3.91 -27.24
CA LEU A 363 31.15 -3.77 -26.58
C LEU A 363 32.25 -3.70 -27.64
N GLU A 364 32.82 -2.52 -27.82
CA GLU A 364 33.88 -2.24 -28.80
C GLU A 364 35.21 -1.98 -28.08
N ARG A 365 36.27 -2.68 -28.50
CA ARG A 365 37.63 -2.43 -28.02
C ARG A 365 38.25 -1.23 -28.75
N PRO A 366 39.32 -0.61 -28.20
CA PRO A 366 40.02 0.49 -28.86
C PRO A 366 40.58 0.16 -30.25
N ASP A 367 40.75 -1.12 -30.58
CA ASP A 367 41.17 -1.60 -31.91
C ASP A 367 40.01 -1.71 -32.92
N GLY A 368 38.79 -1.33 -32.52
CA GLY A 368 37.58 -1.36 -33.34
C GLY A 368 36.88 -2.72 -33.40
N THR A 369 37.39 -3.74 -32.70
CA THR A 369 36.76 -5.06 -32.67
C THR A 369 35.58 -5.11 -31.70
N VAL A 370 34.53 -5.85 -32.06
CA VAL A 370 33.27 -5.93 -31.31
C VAL A 370 33.06 -7.30 -30.71
N LEU A 371 32.60 -7.37 -29.47
CA LEU A 371 32.33 -8.64 -28.78
C LEU A 371 31.06 -9.30 -29.34
N LEU A 372 31.19 -10.56 -29.72
CA LEU A 372 30.07 -11.44 -30.04
C LEU A 372 30.14 -12.73 -29.21
N GLY A 373 28.97 -13.27 -28.88
CA GLY A 373 28.77 -14.57 -28.25
C GLY A 373 28.16 -15.58 -29.23
N LEU A 374 28.69 -16.79 -29.28
CA LEU A 374 28.11 -17.90 -30.03
C LEU A 374 27.03 -18.57 -29.19
N ARG A 375 25.78 -18.46 -29.62
CA ARG A 375 24.63 -19.02 -28.90
C ARG A 375 24.70 -20.55 -28.86
N HIS A 376 24.28 -21.13 -27.73
CA HIS A 376 24.27 -22.59 -27.54
C HIS A 376 23.39 -23.28 -28.61
N PRO A 377 23.75 -24.49 -29.10
CA PRO A 377 22.94 -25.24 -30.07
C PRO A 377 21.48 -25.47 -29.66
N ASP A 378 21.21 -25.54 -28.36
CA ASP A 378 19.86 -25.75 -27.80
C ASP A 378 19.08 -24.43 -27.58
N SER A 379 19.62 -23.28 -28.00
CA SER A 379 18.95 -21.99 -27.84
C SER A 379 17.63 -21.95 -28.61
N ALA A 380 16.53 -21.58 -27.93
CA ALA A 380 15.21 -21.43 -28.56
C ALA A 380 15.18 -20.37 -29.69
N PHE A 381 16.06 -19.37 -29.60
CA PHE A 381 16.26 -18.34 -30.61
C PHE A 381 17.69 -18.41 -31.16
N ALA A 382 17.81 -18.43 -32.50
CA ALA A 382 19.08 -18.40 -33.25
C ALA A 382 20.16 -19.38 -32.71
N PRO A 383 19.89 -20.69 -32.66
CA PRO A 383 20.87 -21.68 -32.20
C PRO A 383 22.13 -21.68 -33.07
N SER A 384 23.30 -21.89 -32.45
CA SER A 384 24.60 -21.93 -33.14
C SER A 384 24.90 -20.71 -34.04
N THR A 385 24.35 -19.55 -33.65
CA THR A 385 24.48 -18.28 -34.38
C THR A 385 25.16 -17.26 -33.48
N TRP A 386 26.09 -16.46 -34.02
CA TRP A 386 26.72 -15.36 -33.30
C TRP A 386 25.71 -14.24 -33.03
N HIS A 387 25.81 -13.63 -31.87
CA HIS A 387 24.99 -12.50 -31.46
C HIS A 387 25.81 -11.57 -30.54
N VAL A 388 25.33 -10.35 -30.32
CA VAL A 388 25.86 -9.54 -29.21
C VAL A 388 25.31 -10.07 -27.89
N LEU A 389 25.96 -9.75 -26.78
CA LEU A 389 25.41 -10.00 -25.45
C LEU A 389 24.07 -9.26 -25.35
N ALA A 390 23.00 -9.98 -25.03
CA ALA A 390 21.66 -9.44 -25.10
C ALA A 390 20.71 -10.14 -24.13
N GLY A 391 19.83 -9.37 -23.51
CA GLY A 391 18.84 -9.87 -22.56
C GLY A 391 17.48 -9.23 -22.74
N HIS A 392 16.48 -9.87 -22.14
CA HIS A 392 15.12 -9.34 -22.11
C HIS A 392 15.00 -8.36 -20.94
N CYS A 393 14.53 -7.14 -21.22
CA CYS A 393 14.29 -6.18 -20.17
C CYS A 393 13.11 -6.65 -19.32
N GLU A 394 13.38 -6.91 -18.05
CA GLU A 394 12.35 -7.22 -17.06
C GLU A 394 11.68 -5.91 -16.57
N GLN A 395 11.05 -5.94 -15.39
CA GLN A 395 10.51 -4.74 -14.74
C GLN A 395 11.63 -3.89 -14.13
N GLU A 396 12.49 -3.36 -15.00
CA GLU A 396 13.67 -2.59 -14.67
C GLU A 396 13.99 -1.57 -15.78
N SER A 397 14.95 -0.67 -15.55
CA SER A 397 15.40 0.24 -16.62
C SER A 397 16.29 -0.49 -17.61
N ALA A 398 16.26 -0.10 -18.90
CA ALA A 398 17.08 -0.73 -19.93
C ALA A 398 18.59 -0.72 -19.61
N ILE A 399 19.08 0.33 -18.94
CA ILE A 399 20.49 0.39 -18.51
C ILE A 399 20.76 -0.57 -17.34
N THR A 400 19.82 -0.70 -16.39
CA THR A 400 19.91 -1.69 -15.30
C THR A 400 19.98 -3.11 -15.86
N CYS A 401 19.08 -3.42 -16.80
CA CYS A 401 19.05 -4.71 -17.49
C CYS A 401 20.39 -4.98 -18.19
N LEU A 402 20.92 -4.01 -18.96
CA LEU A 402 22.21 -4.17 -19.64
C LEU A 402 23.35 -4.50 -18.67
N ILE A 403 23.43 -3.80 -17.54
CA ILE A 403 24.48 -3.99 -16.52
C ILE A 403 24.34 -5.36 -15.85
N ARG A 404 23.10 -5.78 -15.54
CA ARG A 404 22.80 -7.09 -14.98
C ARG A 404 23.22 -8.21 -15.93
N GLU A 405 22.76 -8.17 -17.18
CA GLU A 405 23.06 -9.17 -18.22
C GLU A 405 24.57 -9.24 -18.50
N ALA A 406 25.26 -8.09 -18.60
CA ALA A 406 26.70 -8.05 -18.81
C ALA A 406 27.49 -8.74 -17.68
N ARG A 407 27.01 -8.61 -16.45
CA ARG A 407 27.62 -9.24 -15.26
C ARG A 407 27.29 -10.73 -15.18
N GLU A 408 26.05 -11.11 -15.46
CA GLU A 408 25.54 -12.48 -15.39
C GLU A 408 26.15 -13.35 -16.48
N GLU A 409 26.07 -12.94 -17.75
CA GLU A 409 26.49 -13.77 -18.88
C GLU A 409 28.01 -13.76 -19.13
N ALA A 410 28.66 -12.60 -18.90
CA ALA A 410 30.05 -12.36 -19.30
C ALA A 410 30.99 -11.92 -18.17
N GLY A 411 30.48 -11.69 -16.95
CA GLY A 411 31.29 -11.25 -15.81
C GLY A 411 31.82 -9.82 -15.90
N LEU A 412 31.32 -9.04 -16.86
CA LEU A 412 31.74 -7.66 -17.11
C LEU A 412 31.11 -6.73 -16.07
N ARG A 413 31.88 -5.74 -15.61
CA ARG A 413 31.37 -4.67 -14.74
C ARG A 413 31.38 -3.36 -15.53
N ILE A 414 30.21 -2.76 -15.66
CA ILE A 414 29.97 -1.53 -16.40
C ILE A 414 29.26 -0.55 -15.46
N GLU A 415 29.77 0.67 -15.34
CA GLU A 415 29.13 1.72 -14.56
C GLU A 415 28.08 2.44 -15.40
N ARG A 416 26.98 2.88 -14.78
CA ARG A 416 25.85 3.52 -15.48
C ARG A 416 26.25 4.74 -16.32
N GLN A 417 27.21 5.52 -15.83
CA GLN A 417 27.71 6.73 -16.50
C GLN A 417 28.46 6.43 -17.81
N ASP A 418 28.96 5.21 -17.97
CA ASP A 418 29.73 4.77 -19.13
C ASP A 418 28.86 4.15 -20.21
N VAL A 419 27.54 4.06 -20.00
CA VAL A 419 26.58 3.48 -20.92
C VAL A 419 25.98 4.56 -21.82
N GLU A 420 26.01 4.32 -23.14
CA GLU A 420 25.46 5.20 -24.16
C GLU A 420 24.52 4.43 -25.09
N LEU A 421 23.30 4.94 -25.34
CA LEU A 421 22.45 4.39 -26.39
C LEU A 421 23.02 4.78 -27.75
N VAL A 422 23.39 3.79 -28.56
CA VAL A 422 24.02 4.01 -29.88
C VAL A 422 23.15 3.58 -31.04
N HIS A 423 22.16 2.71 -30.83
CA HIS A 423 21.23 2.32 -31.88
C HIS A 423 19.93 1.72 -31.33
N VAL A 424 18.86 1.82 -32.10
CA VAL A 424 17.57 1.19 -31.83
C VAL A 424 17.14 0.39 -33.05
N VAL A 425 16.80 -0.89 -32.85
CA VAL A 425 16.21 -1.73 -33.90
C VAL A 425 14.76 -2.03 -33.57
N HIS A 426 13.84 -1.69 -34.47
CA HIS A 426 12.44 -2.10 -34.37
C HIS A 426 12.17 -3.26 -35.33
N HIS A 427 12.01 -4.47 -34.80
CA HIS A 427 11.96 -5.68 -35.63
C HIS A 427 10.81 -6.63 -35.31
N ILE A 428 10.40 -7.36 -36.34
CA ILE A 428 9.53 -8.54 -36.26
C ILE A 428 10.36 -9.73 -36.76
N ASP A 429 10.51 -10.77 -35.93
CA ASP A 429 11.33 -11.95 -36.28
C ASP A 429 10.67 -12.80 -37.38
N ARG A 430 9.41 -13.20 -37.17
CA ARG A 430 8.56 -13.84 -38.19
C ARG A 430 7.26 -13.09 -38.35
N ALA A 431 6.70 -13.10 -39.56
CA ALA A 431 5.42 -12.47 -39.84
C ALA A 431 4.35 -12.97 -38.86
N GLY A 432 3.76 -12.04 -38.08
CA GLY A 432 2.77 -12.34 -37.05
C GLY A 432 3.32 -12.43 -35.62
N ASP A 433 4.65 -12.44 -35.43
CA ASP A 433 5.26 -12.35 -34.10
C ASP A 433 5.02 -10.98 -33.47
N ARG A 434 5.06 -10.94 -32.13
CA ARG A 434 5.01 -9.68 -31.39
C ARG A 434 6.24 -8.84 -31.74
N PRO A 435 6.08 -7.56 -32.12
CA PRO A 435 7.21 -6.71 -32.48
C PRO A 435 8.11 -6.45 -31.27
N ARG A 436 9.37 -6.17 -31.56
CA ARG A 436 10.44 -6.00 -30.57
C ARG A 436 11.20 -4.72 -30.83
N VAL A 437 11.56 -4.03 -29.75
CA VAL A 437 12.49 -2.91 -29.77
C VAL A 437 13.78 -3.37 -29.11
N GLY A 438 14.84 -3.49 -29.91
CA GLY A 438 16.19 -3.77 -29.46
C GLY A 438 16.96 -2.49 -29.21
N LEU A 439 17.28 -2.20 -27.96
CA LEU A 439 18.11 -1.06 -27.55
C LEU A 439 19.58 -1.49 -27.50
N PHE A 440 20.42 -0.91 -28.35
CA PHE A 440 21.86 -1.19 -28.40
C PHE A 440 22.62 -0.11 -27.65
N PHE A 441 23.33 -0.54 -26.61
CA PHE A 441 24.13 0.33 -25.77
C PHE A 441 25.62 0.06 -25.96
N ARG A 442 26.41 1.12 -26.09
CA ARG A 442 27.87 1.08 -26.02
C ARG A 442 28.31 1.31 -24.58
N ALA A 443 29.25 0.49 -24.11
CA ALA A 443 29.99 0.78 -22.88
C ALA A 443 31.31 1.49 -23.24
N ARG A 444 31.49 2.73 -22.79
CA ARG A 444 32.71 3.51 -22.99
C ARG A 444 33.87 3.02 -22.13
N ALA A 445 33.56 2.48 -20.96
CA ALA A 445 34.50 1.87 -20.05
C ALA A 445 33.85 0.65 -19.37
N TRP A 446 34.66 -0.35 -19.06
CA TRP A 446 34.27 -1.54 -18.32
C TRP A 446 35.49 -2.17 -17.65
N SER A 447 35.26 -3.10 -16.72
CA SER A 447 36.30 -3.95 -16.16
C SER A 447 35.92 -5.43 -16.20
N GLY A 448 36.93 -6.29 -16.21
CA GLY A 448 36.78 -7.73 -16.44
C GLY A 448 37.04 -8.12 -17.90
N GLU A 449 37.42 -9.38 -18.11
CA GLU A 449 37.46 -10.00 -19.44
C GLU A 449 36.19 -10.85 -19.63
N PRO A 450 35.65 -10.96 -20.86
CA PRO A 450 34.48 -11.79 -21.10
C PRO A 450 34.72 -13.26 -20.72
N GLU A 451 33.97 -13.73 -19.73
CA GLU A 451 33.98 -15.11 -19.23
C GLU A 451 32.71 -15.84 -19.67
N LEU A 452 32.78 -17.15 -19.93
CA LEU A 452 31.59 -17.97 -20.19
C LEU A 452 30.94 -18.34 -18.85
N ARG A 453 30.00 -17.53 -18.36
CA ARG A 453 29.32 -17.77 -17.08
C ARG A 453 28.04 -18.60 -17.19
N GLU A 454 27.39 -18.53 -18.34
CA GLU A 454 26.18 -19.29 -18.66
C GLU A 454 26.43 -20.21 -19.87
N PRO A 455 27.18 -21.32 -19.67
CA PRO A 455 27.61 -22.21 -20.76
C PRO A 455 26.44 -22.92 -21.48
N ASP A 456 25.28 -22.98 -20.84
CA ASP A 456 24.02 -23.49 -21.37
C ASP A 456 23.34 -22.53 -22.35
N LYS A 457 23.69 -21.23 -22.33
CA LYS A 457 23.16 -20.21 -23.24
C LYS A 457 24.16 -19.73 -24.28
N CYS A 458 25.44 -19.64 -23.92
CA CYS A 458 26.54 -19.18 -24.78
C CYS A 458 27.72 -20.15 -24.71
N THR A 459 28.27 -20.55 -25.85
CA THR A 459 29.39 -21.50 -25.92
C THR A 459 30.74 -20.85 -26.13
N GLN A 460 30.77 -19.60 -26.62
CA GLN A 460 32.01 -18.90 -26.91
C GLN A 460 31.83 -17.38 -26.97
N TRP A 461 32.72 -16.62 -26.32
CA TRP A 461 32.89 -15.18 -26.53
C TRP A 461 34.08 -14.91 -27.46
N LYS A 462 33.95 -13.99 -28.42
CA LYS A 462 35.03 -13.59 -29.32
C LYS A 462 34.85 -12.16 -29.81
N PHE A 463 35.95 -11.42 -29.89
CA PHE A 463 36.00 -10.12 -30.57
C PHE A 463 36.18 -10.31 -32.08
N TRP A 464 35.36 -9.62 -32.87
CA TRP A 464 35.34 -9.68 -34.33
C TRP A 464 35.60 -8.30 -34.93
N ASP A 465 36.33 -8.27 -36.04
CA ASP A 465 36.40 -7.09 -36.89
C ASP A 465 35.03 -6.87 -37.55
N PRO A 466 34.38 -5.70 -37.40
CA PRO A 466 33.11 -5.39 -38.06
C PRO A 466 33.14 -5.52 -39.59
N ALA A 467 34.31 -5.38 -40.23
CA ALA A 467 34.48 -5.58 -41.67
C ALA A 467 34.58 -7.07 -42.07
N ALA A 468 34.76 -7.97 -41.10
CA ALA A 468 34.93 -9.42 -41.30
C ALA A 468 34.08 -10.24 -40.32
N LEU A 469 32.82 -9.84 -40.13
CA LEU A 469 31.84 -10.53 -39.28
C LEU A 469 31.52 -11.95 -39.80
N PRO A 470 31.31 -12.95 -38.91
CA PRO A 470 31.04 -14.33 -39.31
C PRO A 470 29.72 -14.43 -40.08
N ASP A 471 29.61 -15.35 -41.04
CA ASP A 471 28.40 -15.52 -41.86
C ASP A 471 27.15 -15.82 -41.02
N ASN A 472 27.28 -16.73 -40.06
CA ASN A 472 26.22 -17.14 -39.12
C ASN A 472 26.06 -16.14 -37.96
N LEU A 473 25.64 -14.92 -38.28
CA LEU A 473 25.34 -13.84 -37.32
C LEU A 473 23.85 -13.49 -37.38
N VAL A 474 23.24 -13.24 -36.21
CA VAL A 474 21.86 -12.78 -36.11
C VAL A 474 21.66 -11.55 -37.00
N PHE A 475 20.66 -11.61 -37.88
CA PHE A 475 20.50 -10.65 -38.98
C PHE A 475 20.41 -9.19 -38.51
N TYR A 476 19.57 -8.91 -37.51
CA TYR A 476 19.42 -7.56 -36.99
C TYR A 476 20.67 -7.07 -36.24
N THR A 477 21.49 -7.98 -35.69
CA THR A 477 22.79 -7.62 -35.10
C THR A 477 23.78 -7.17 -36.14
N ARG A 478 23.86 -7.89 -37.28
CA ARG A 478 24.70 -7.46 -38.40
C ARG A 478 24.31 -6.07 -38.88
N GLN A 479 23.00 -5.82 -39.04
CA GLN A 479 22.52 -4.50 -39.41
C GLN A 479 22.85 -3.44 -38.35
N ALA A 480 22.58 -3.71 -37.08
CA ALA A 480 22.86 -2.78 -36.00
C ALA A 480 24.34 -2.40 -35.95
N ILE A 481 25.28 -3.36 -36.08
CA ILE A 481 26.72 -3.08 -36.11
C ILE A 481 27.05 -2.13 -37.28
N ALA A 482 26.59 -2.44 -38.49
CA ALA A 482 26.84 -1.58 -39.65
C ALA A 482 26.23 -0.17 -39.49
N LYS A 483 25.06 -0.06 -38.87
CA LYS A 483 24.38 1.20 -38.60
C LYS A 483 25.09 2.03 -37.53
N ILE A 484 25.53 1.40 -36.45
CA ILE A 484 26.34 2.02 -35.39
C ILE A 484 27.63 2.59 -35.96
N GLN A 485 28.32 1.85 -36.84
CA GLN A 485 29.55 2.34 -37.49
C GLN A 485 29.32 3.56 -38.37
N ASN A 486 28.13 3.68 -38.98
CA ASN A 486 27.77 4.83 -39.80
C ASN A 486 27.14 5.99 -38.99
N GLY A 487 26.95 5.84 -37.68
CA GLY A 487 26.30 6.84 -36.82
C GLY A 487 24.78 6.89 -36.96
N ASP A 488 24.16 5.90 -37.61
CA ASP A 488 22.71 5.80 -37.75
C ASP A 488 22.10 5.31 -36.43
N LEU A 489 21.13 6.03 -35.87
CA LEU A 489 20.53 5.70 -34.57
C LEU A 489 19.36 4.72 -34.64
N TYR A 490 18.80 4.46 -35.83
CA TYR A 490 17.58 3.65 -35.98
C TYR A 490 17.62 2.74 -37.21
N SER A 491 17.05 1.55 -37.09
CA SER A 491 16.72 0.67 -38.21
C SER A 491 15.48 -0.18 -37.92
N GLU A 492 14.89 -0.73 -38.97
CA GLU A 492 13.72 -1.60 -38.87
C GLU A 492 13.80 -2.78 -39.82
N THR A 493 13.28 -3.94 -39.40
CA THR A 493 13.40 -5.19 -40.15
C THR A 493 12.17 -6.09 -39.94
N GLY A 494 11.74 -6.80 -40.98
CA GLY A 494 10.63 -7.76 -40.88
C GLY A 494 9.23 -7.13 -40.95
N TRP A 495 9.16 -5.81 -41.12
CA TRP A 495 7.90 -5.10 -41.41
C TRP A 495 7.49 -5.35 -42.87
N PRO A 496 6.18 -5.52 -43.15
CA PRO A 496 5.66 -5.57 -44.51
C PRO A 496 5.96 -4.24 -45.22
N ALA A 497 6.36 -4.34 -46.50
CA ALA A 497 6.68 -3.22 -47.37
C ALA A 497 5.48 -2.33 -47.72
#